data_AF-A0A0B1T8H8-F1
#
_entry.id   AF-A0A0B1T8H8-F1
#
_cell.length_a   1.000
_cell.length_b   1.000
_cell.length_c   1.000
_cell.angle_alpha   90.00
_cell.angle_beta   90.00
_cell.angle_gamma   90.00
#
_symmetry.space_group_name_H-M   'P 1'
#
loop_
_entity.id
_entity.type
_entity.pdbx_description
1 polymer ?
#
loop_
_entity_poly.entity_id
_entity_poly.type
_entity_poly.pdbx_seq_one_letter_code
_entity_poly.pdbx_strand_id
1 'polypeptide(L)'
;MYTLGYRIIGTVGSEVTHINPASGFAIEFGAVTTTIIASKFGLPISTTQCLIGSIVVVGCVCGEGVKWSVFRDIIIAWLATLPMSILLSAGIMFLLKLTL
;
A
#
# COMPACT_ATOMS: atom_id res chain seq x y z
N MET A 1 -13.33 -2.54 7.34
CA MET A 1 -12.90 -1.77 8.53
C MET A 1 -13.26 -2.48 9.84
N TYR A 2 -14.50 -2.98 9.96
CA TYR A 2 -15.08 -3.53 11.19
C TYR A 2 -14.40 -4.74 11.86
N THR A 3 -13.60 -5.54 11.14
CA THR A 3 -13.07 -6.81 11.71
C THR A 3 -11.54 -6.84 11.83
N LEU A 4 -10.78 -6.56 10.75
CA LEU A 4 -9.30 -6.58 10.78
C LEU A 4 -8.62 -5.26 10.39
N GLY A 5 -9.37 -4.30 9.84
CA GLY A 5 -8.79 -3.08 9.26
C GLY A 5 -8.12 -2.16 10.28
N TYR A 6 -8.59 -2.18 11.54
CA TYR A 6 -8.08 -1.31 12.61
C TYR A 6 -6.57 -1.51 12.86
N ARG A 7 -6.05 -2.73 12.64
CA ARG A 7 -4.62 -3.02 12.82
C ARG A 7 -3.74 -2.28 11.82
N ILE A 8 -4.17 -2.30 10.55
CA ILE A 8 -3.43 -1.65 9.46
C ILE A 8 -3.50 -0.14 9.61
N ILE A 9 -4.67 0.40 9.97
CA ILE A 9 -4.86 1.86 10.17
C ILE A 9 -3.99 2.37 11.31
N GLY A 10 -3.91 1.62 12.41
CA GLY A 10 -3.03 1.96 13.53
C GLY A 10 -1.57 2.01 13.09
N THR A 11 -1.09 0.98 12.40
CA THR A 11 0.30 0.93 11.93
C THR A 11 0.61 2.02 10.91
N VAL A 12 -0.23 2.23 9.90
CA VAL A 12 0.02 3.25 8.86
C VAL A 12 -0.06 4.67 9.43
N GLY A 13 -0.98 4.92 10.36
CA GLY A 13 -1.18 6.25 10.97
C GLY A 13 -0.12 6.67 11.99
N SER A 14 0.54 5.73 12.68
CA SER A 14 1.54 6.06 13.71
C SER A 14 3.00 5.81 13.28
N GLU A 15 3.25 4.97 12.28
CA GLU A 15 4.59 4.48 11.96
C GLU A 15 5.24 5.07 10.70
N VAL A 16 4.55 5.87 9.89
CA VAL A 16 5.13 6.30 8.59
C VAL A 16 5.65 7.74 8.61
N THR A 17 4.89 8.68 9.19
CA THR A 17 5.28 10.10 9.39
C THR A 17 4.44 10.70 10.53
N HIS A 18 4.88 11.81 11.12
CA HIS A 18 4.00 12.61 11.98
C HIS A 18 2.91 13.23 11.10
N ILE A 19 1.63 12.94 11.36
CA ILE A 19 0.52 13.42 10.51
C ILE A 19 -0.20 14.57 11.21
N ASN A 20 -0.06 15.77 10.68
CA ASN A 20 -0.90 16.92 11.02
C ASN A 20 -2.19 16.88 10.16
N PRO A 21 -3.34 17.45 10.58
CA PRO A 21 -4.58 17.37 9.80
C PRO A 21 -4.44 17.92 8.36
N ALA A 22 -3.61 18.94 8.18
CA ALA A 22 -3.32 19.51 6.87
C ALA A 22 -2.49 18.56 5.97
N SER A 23 -1.45 17.91 6.53
CA SER A 23 -0.67 16.93 5.77
C SER A 23 -1.47 15.66 5.48
N GLY A 24 -2.33 15.22 6.42
CA GLY A 24 -3.27 14.12 6.20
C GLY A 24 -4.24 14.38 5.04
N PHE A 25 -4.81 15.59 4.96
CA PHE A 25 -5.65 15.97 3.81
C PHE A 25 -4.87 15.97 2.49
N ALA A 26 -3.65 16.51 2.48
CA ALA A 26 -2.80 16.53 1.29
C ALA A 26 -2.44 15.12 0.80
N ILE A 27 -2.16 14.19 1.72
CA ILE A 27 -1.87 12.78 1.43
C ILE A 27 -3.08 12.12 0.74
N GLU A 28 -4.26 12.22 1.35
CA GLU A 28 -5.49 11.63 0.80
C GLU A 28 -5.84 12.26 -0.57
N PHE A 29 -5.71 13.58 -0.69
CA PHE A 29 -6.00 14.28 -1.95
C PHE A 29 -5.06 13.84 -3.08
N GLY A 30 -3.75 13.70 -2.80
CA GLY A 30 -2.76 13.20 -3.76
C GLY A 30 -3.05 11.76 -4.19
N ALA A 31 -3.38 10.89 -3.23
CA ALA A 31 -3.72 9.50 -3.49
C ALA A 31 -4.99 9.37 -4.34
N VAL A 32 -6.05 10.10 -3.99
CA VAL A 32 -7.33 10.12 -4.73
C VAL A 32 -7.14 10.68 -6.13
N THR A 33 -6.38 11.77 -6.29
CA THR A 33 -6.12 12.35 -7.61
C THR A 33 -5.42 11.34 -8.53
N THR A 34 -4.37 10.68 -8.03
CA THR A 34 -3.62 9.67 -8.81
C THR A 34 -4.52 8.49 -9.19
N THR A 35 -5.33 8.02 -8.23
CA THR A 35 -6.20 6.86 -8.46
C THR A 35 -7.33 7.14 -9.43
N ILE A 36 -7.93 8.33 -9.38
CA ILE A 36 -8.94 8.76 -10.35
C ILE A 36 -8.32 8.85 -11.76
N ILE A 37 -7.14 9.47 -11.89
CA ILE A 37 -6.46 9.58 -13.18
C ILE A 37 -6.21 8.19 -13.77
N ALA A 38 -5.61 7.27 -13.00
CA ALA A 38 -5.36 5.91 -13.46
C ALA A 38 -6.65 5.14 -13.81
N SER A 39 -7.70 5.32 -13.01
CA SER A 39 -9.02 4.73 -13.28
C SER A 39 -9.62 5.23 -14.58
N LYS A 40 -9.45 6.52 -14.93
CA LYS A 40 -9.89 7.07 -16.22
C LYS A 40 -9.13 6.49 -17.41
N PHE A 41 -7.91 6.01 -17.21
CA PHE A 41 -7.13 5.29 -18.22
C PHE A 41 -7.42 3.77 -18.24
N GLY A 42 -8.31 3.27 -17.37
CA GLY A 42 -8.65 1.85 -17.31
C GLY A 42 -7.54 0.96 -16.76
N LEU A 43 -6.54 1.54 -16.08
CA LEU A 43 -5.39 0.80 -15.56
C LEU A 43 -5.70 0.24 -14.16
N PRO A 44 -5.54 -1.08 -13.93
CA PRO A 44 -5.66 -1.66 -12.60
C PRO A 44 -4.42 -1.27 -11.77
N ILE A 45 -4.62 -0.34 -10.84
CA ILE A 45 -3.57 0.17 -9.95
C ILE A 45 -3.88 -0.14 -8.49
N SER A 46 -2.83 -0.19 -7.66
CA SER A 46 -2.97 -0.41 -6.23
C SER A 46 -3.16 0.91 -5.47
N THR A 47 -4.34 1.09 -4.86
CA THR A 47 -4.65 2.28 -4.06
C THR A 47 -3.75 2.40 -2.82
N THR A 48 -3.26 1.28 -2.27
CA THR A 48 -2.32 1.30 -1.13
C THR A 48 -0.96 1.88 -1.52
N GLN A 49 -0.50 1.61 -2.75
CA GLN A 49 0.75 2.17 -3.28
C GLN A 49 0.60 3.67 -3.55
N CYS A 50 -0.53 4.12 -4.07
CA CYS A 50 -0.83 5.54 -4.25
C CYS A 50 -0.83 6.31 -2.92
N LEU A 51 -1.43 5.72 -1.88
CA LEU A 51 -1.50 6.32 -0.55
C LEU A 51 -0.11 6.39 0.11
N ILE A 52 0.64 5.28 0.14
CA ILE A 52 1.98 5.24 0.74
C ILE A 52 2.95 6.16 -0.03
N GLY A 53 2.87 6.20 -1.36
CA GLY A 53 3.65 7.14 -2.16
C GLY A 53 3.35 8.60 -1.80
N SER A 54 2.08 8.94 -1.60
CA SER A 54 1.66 10.28 -1.17
C SER A 54 2.18 10.62 0.24
N ILE A 55 2.16 9.66 1.19
CA ILE A 55 2.75 9.84 2.53
C ILE A 55 4.24 10.18 2.43
N VAL A 56 5.01 9.43 1.64
CA VAL A 56 6.45 9.64 1.51
C VAL A 56 6.75 11.01 0.89
N VAL A 57 6.03 11.40 -0.15
CA VAL A 57 6.23 12.71 -0.79
C VAL A 57 5.91 13.84 0.19
N VAL A 58 4.77 13.78 0.89
CA VAL A 58 4.38 14.82 1.86
C VAL A 58 5.35 14.86 3.04
N GLY A 59 5.75 13.71 3.58
CA GLY A 59 6.74 13.64 4.67
C GLY A 59 8.13 14.18 4.28
N CYS A 60 8.54 13.99 3.03
CA CYS A 60 9.77 14.58 2.49
C CYS A 60 9.65 16.10 2.28
N VAL A 61 8.52 16.60 1.77
CA VAL A 61 8.31 18.02 1.45
C VAL A 61 8.05 18.85 2.71
N CYS A 62 7.26 18.34 3.65
CA CYS A 62 6.94 19.03 4.89
C CYS A 62 8.07 18.96 5.94
N GLY A 63 9.11 18.13 5.71
CA GLY A 63 10.23 17.97 6.64
C GLY A 63 9.86 17.25 7.94
N GLU A 64 8.68 16.61 8.01
CA GLU A 64 8.19 15.89 9.20
C GLU A 64 8.93 14.55 9.43
N GLY A 65 9.74 14.13 8.45
CA GLY A 65 10.62 12.96 8.55
C GLY A 65 9.91 11.65 8.25
N VAL A 66 10.42 10.92 7.26
CA VAL A 66 9.88 9.61 6.85
C VAL A 66 10.65 8.49 7.57
N LYS A 67 9.92 7.56 8.21
CA LYS A 67 10.50 6.35 8.80
C LYS A 67 10.90 5.35 7.70
N TRP A 68 12.09 5.52 7.14
CA TRP A 68 12.61 4.72 6.03
C TRP A 68 12.68 3.20 6.29
N SER A 69 12.86 2.78 7.56
CA SER A 69 12.83 1.35 7.89
C SER A 69 11.46 0.74 7.60
N VAL A 70 10.38 1.39 8.03
CA VAL A 70 9.00 0.93 7.83
C VAL A 70 8.65 0.93 6.35
N PHE A 71 9.05 1.99 5.63
CA PHE A 71 8.84 2.07 4.19
C PHE A 71 9.53 0.92 3.44
N ARG A 72 10.78 0.58 3.81
CA ARG A 72 11.50 -0.57 3.24
C ARG A 72 10.80 -1.89 3.56
N ASP A 73 10.33 -2.08 4.78
CA ASP A 73 9.63 -3.30 5.19
C ASP A 73 8.33 -3.49 4.40
N ILE A 74 7.62 -2.39 4.09
CA ILE A 74 6.43 -2.40 3.22
C ILE A 74 6.80 -2.83 1.79
N ILE A 75 7.88 -2.30 1.21
CA ILE A 75 8.34 -2.68 -0.13
C ILE A 75 8.71 -4.17 -0.18
N ILE A 76 9.43 -4.65 0.84
CA ILE A 76 9.79 -6.07 0.96
C ILE A 76 8.53 -6.92 1.04
N ALA A 77 7.52 -6.51 1.81
CA ALA A 77 6.25 -7.21 1.90
C ALA A 77 5.54 -7.27 0.53
N TRP A 78 5.52 -6.18 -0.24
CA TRP A 78 4.94 -6.17 -1.60
C TRP A 78 5.68 -7.09 -2.57
N LEU A 79 7.00 -7.13 -2.51
CA LEU A 79 7.78 -8.02 -3.34
C LEU A 79 7.64 -9.49 -2.91
N ALA A 80 7.46 -9.75 -1.62
CA ALA A 80 7.28 -11.10 -1.08
C ALA A 80 5.87 -11.68 -1.33
N THR A 81 4.84 -10.83 -1.46
CA THR A 81 3.47 -11.32 -1.76
C THR A 81 3.35 -11.90 -3.17
N LEU A 82 4.09 -11.38 -4.14
CA LEU A 82 4.10 -11.88 -5.53
C LEU A 82 4.58 -13.35 -5.65
N PRO A 83 5.79 -13.74 -5.19
CA PRO A 83 6.27 -15.11 -5.30
C PRO A 83 5.42 -16.06 -4.46
N MET A 84 4.93 -15.63 -3.30
CA MET A 84 4.02 -16.44 -2.50
C MET A 84 2.70 -16.71 -3.22
N SER A 85 2.11 -15.69 -3.84
CA SER A 85 0.87 -15.87 -4.62
C SER A 85 1.08 -16.80 -5.82
N ILE A 86 2.20 -16.65 -6.53
CA ILE A 86 2.57 -17.51 -7.66
C ILE A 86 2.72 -18.96 -7.20
N LEU A 87 3.50 -19.19 -6.14
CA LEU A 87 3.79 -20.53 -5.63
C LEU A 87 2.51 -21.24 -5.16
N LEU A 88 1.65 -20.53 -4.43
CA LEU A 88 0.39 -21.06 -3.92
C LEU A 88 -0.58 -21.39 -5.06
N SER A 89 -0.72 -20.48 -6.03
CA SER A 89 -1.58 -20.69 -7.21
C SER A 89 -1.10 -21.86 -8.06
N ALA A 90 0.20 -21.93 -8.35
CA ALA A 90 0.80 -23.03 -9.10
C ALA A 90 0.63 -24.38 -8.39
N GLY A 91 0.86 -24.43 -7.07
CA GLY A 91 0.71 -25.64 -6.27
C GLY A 91 -0.73 -26.16 -6.24
N ILE A 92 -1.71 -25.27 -6.05
CA ILE A 92 -3.14 -25.64 -6.06
C ILE A 92 -3.55 -26.13 -7.45
N MET A 93 -3.15 -25.43 -8.52
CA MET A 93 -3.50 -25.84 -9.88
C MET A 93 -2.86 -27.19 -10.26
N PHE A 94 -1.63 -27.44 -9.81
CA PHE A 94 -0.96 -28.72 -10.02
C PHE A 94 -1.69 -29.88 -9.31
N LEU A 95 -2.09 -29.69 -8.05
CA LEU A 95 -2.89 -30.67 -7.29
C LEU A 95 -4.24 -30.96 -7.96
N LEU A 96 -4.92 -29.92 -8.44
CA LEU A 96 -6.19 -30.07 -9.16
C LEU A 96 -6.01 -30.88 -10.45
N LYS A 97 -4.94 -30.64 -11.21
CA LYS A 97 -4.62 -31.39 -12.43
C LYS A 97 -4.15 -32.84 -12.20
N LEU A 98 -3.68 -33.16 -11.00
CA LEU A 98 -3.30 -34.53 -10.64
C LEU A 98 -4.52 -35.39 -10.26
N THR A 99 -5.58 -34.73 -9.78
CA THR A 99 -6.80 -35.39 -9.27
C THR A 99 -7.87 -35.58 -10.36
N LEU A 100 -7.85 -34.74 -11.41
CA LEU A 100 -8.69 -34.81 -12.62
C LEU A 100 -7.98 -35.57 -13.73
#